data_AF-A0A6I3JFE7-F1
#
_entry.id   AF-A0A6I3JFE7-F1
#
_cell.length_a   1.000
_cell.length_b   1.000
_cell.length_c   1.000
_cell.angle_alpha   90.00
_cell.angle_beta   90.00
_cell.angle_gamma   90.00
#
_symmetry.space_group_name_H-M   'P 1'
#
loop_
_entity.id
_entity.type
_entity.pdbx_description
1 polymer ?
#
loop_
_entity_poly.entity_id
_entity_poly.type
_entity_poly.pdbx_seq_one_letter_code
_entity_poly.pdbx_strand_id
1 'polypeptide(L)'
;MDTWIWIVVAVVVVVLIAAALLTAARKKKHKREAQQRLEAQQLRQQAVTQTSGLSQAEVDAREAEARAELARAEAERAQLRAQEAHTGLAQEQARQEDVLRQADRLDPDVDHRSADYTPQAPTTAGPEAPTHQAAQEPTHQPTHAAEPGTEPGTEPPAGSHRRDA
;
A
#
# COMPACT_ATOMS: atom_id res chain seq x y z
N MET A 1 62.18 74.82 -6.98
CA MET A 1 61.52 74.64 -5.67
C MET A 1 60.21 73.88 -5.86
N ASP A 2 60.26 72.68 -6.43
CA ASP A 2 59.07 72.04 -7.02
C ASP A 2 58.86 70.60 -6.49
N THR A 3 59.94 69.95 -6.06
CA THR A 3 59.93 68.57 -5.56
C THR A 3 59.23 68.44 -4.20
N TRP A 4 59.39 69.42 -3.31
CA TRP A 4 58.74 69.41 -1.99
C TRP A 4 57.21 69.48 -2.10
N ILE A 5 56.69 70.31 -3.01
CA ILE A 5 55.24 70.46 -3.25
C ILE A 5 54.67 69.14 -3.79
N TRP A 6 55.36 68.48 -4.72
CA TRP A 6 54.95 67.17 -5.24
C TRP A 6 54.94 66.07 -4.17
N ILE A 7 55.91 66.08 -3.24
CA ILE A 7 55.94 65.14 -2.11
C ILE A 7 54.72 65.36 -1.20
N VAL A 8 54.39 66.62 -0.88
CA VAL A 8 53.21 66.93 -0.06
C VAL A 8 51.92 66.49 -0.76
N VAL A 9 51.79 66.75 -2.06
CA VAL A 9 50.63 66.30 -2.85
C VAL A 9 50.52 64.77 -2.86
N ALA A 10 51.64 64.06 -3.06
CA ALA A 10 51.65 62.60 -3.03
C ALA A 10 51.21 62.04 -1.67
N VAL A 11 51.69 62.62 -0.56
CA VAL A 11 51.28 62.21 0.79
C VAL A 11 49.78 62.45 1.01
N VAL A 12 49.24 63.60 0.59
CA VAL A 12 47.80 63.89 0.70
C VAL A 12 46.97 62.87 -0.11
N VAL A 13 47.40 62.53 -1.32
CA VAL A 13 46.72 61.52 -2.14
C VAL A 13 46.73 60.15 -1.46
N VAL A 14 47.85 59.73 -0.88
CA VAL A 14 47.95 58.45 -0.15
C VAL A 14 47.03 58.44 1.08
N VAL A 15 46.94 59.54 1.82
CA VAL A 15 46.03 59.68 2.97
C VAL A 15 44.56 59.59 2.54
N LEU A 16 44.19 60.23 1.43
CA LEU A 16 42.83 60.17 0.88
C LEU A 16 42.47 58.75 0.42
N ILE A 17 43.40 58.04 -0.22
CA ILE A 17 43.20 56.65 -0.64
C ILE A 17 43.03 55.75 0.60
N ALA A 18 43.87 55.91 1.62
CA ALA A 18 43.78 55.16 2.87
C ALA A 18 42.42 55.38 3.58
N ALA A 19 41.96 56.63 3.63
CA ALA A 19 40.65 56.98 4.20
C ALA A 19 39.47 56.36 3.40
N ALA A 20 39.55 56.39 2.07
CA ALA A 20 38.55 55.76 1.20
C ALA A 20 38.49 54.23 1.40
N LEU A 21 39.64 53.57 1.51
CA LEU A 21 39.71 52.13 1.75
C LEU A 21 39.15 51.73 3.12
N LEU A 22 39.45 52.48 4.18
CA LEU A 22 38.90 52.21 5.52
C LEU A 22 37.37 52.34 5.56
N THR A 23 36.81 53.36 4.92
CA THR A 23 35.36 53.58 4.92
C THR A 23 34.62 52.53 4.08
N ALA A 24 35.20 52.09 2.95
CA ALA A 24 34.66 51.00 2.15
C ALA A 24 34.66 49.66 2.90
N ALA A 25 35.74 49.36 3.64
CA ALA A 25 35.85 48.16 4.46
C ALA A 25 34.81 48.12 5.59
N ARG A 26 34.57 49.26 6.26
CA ARG A 26 33.53 49.37 7.30
C ARG A 26 32.12 49.18 6.74
N LYS A 27 31.80 49.78 5.58
CA LYS A 27 30.49 49.59 4.91
C LYS A 27 30.23 48.15 4.50
N LYS A 28 31.25 47.41 4.07
CA LYS A 28 31.11 45.98 3.72
C LYS A 28 30.81 45.10 4.94
N LYS A 29 31.40 45.39 6.10
CA LYS A 29 31.14 44.63 7.34
C LYS A 29 29.68 44.77 7.80
N HIS A 30 29.15 45.99 7.83
CA HIS A 30 27.75 46.21 8.22
C HIS A 30 26.74 45.53 7.28
N LYS A 31 27.02 45.49 5.97
CA LYS A 31 26.17 44.75 5.02
C LYS A 31 26.21 43.24 5.23
N ARG A 32 27.40 42.69 5.56
CA ARG A 32 27.55 41.26 5.87
C ARG A 32 26.84 40.86 7.16
N GLU A 33 26.91 41.69 8.19
CA GLU A 33 26.19 41.46 9.46
C GLU A 33 24.67 41.48 9.27
N ALA A 34 24.15 42.35 8.42
CA ALA A 34 22.71 42.38 8.09
C ALA A 34 22.27 41.13 7.31
N GLN A 35 23.09 40.66 6.36
CA GLN A 35 22.82 39.43 5.60
C GLN A 35 22.86 38.18 6.49
N GLN A 36 23.85 38.08 7.37
CA GLN A 36 23.97 36.95 8.31
C GLN A 36 22.79 36.87 9.29
N ARG A 37 22.23 38.02 9.71
CA ARG A 37 21.02 38.05 10.55
C ARG A 37 19.79 37.51 9.82
N LEU A 38 19.66 37.79 8.51
CA LEU A 38 18.55 37.28 7.70
C LEU A 38 18.67 35.78 7.45
N GLU A 39 19.87 35.29 7.13
CA GLU A 39 20.14 33.86 6.96
C GLU A 39 19.87 33.06 8.25
N ALA A 40 20.26 33.61 9.41
CA ALA A 40 19.97 32.98 10.69
C ALA A 40 18.47 32.90 11.02
N GLN A 41 17.67 33.89 10.60
CA GLN A 41 16.21 33.83 10.78
C GLN A 41 15.56 32.83 9.83
N GLN A 42 16.01 32.75 8.58
CA GLN A 42 15.51 31.76 7.62
C GLN A 42 15.81 30.33 8.08
N LEU A 43 17.02 30.08 8.60
CA LEU A 43 17.39 28.75 9.10
C LEU A 43 16.56 28.35 10.33
N ARG A 44 16.24 29.31 11.21
CA ARG A 44 15.31 29.08 12.34
C ARG A 44 13.89 28.78 11.88
N GLN A 45 13.39 29.48 10.87
CA GLN A 45 12.06 29.21 10.31
C GLN A 45 12.00 27.83 9.63
N GLN A 46 13.04 27.45 8.90
CA GLN A 46 13.16 26.13 8.27
C GLN A 46 13.23 24.99 9.29
N ALA A 47 13.92 25.21 10.42
CA ALA A 47 13.96 24.23 11.51
C ALA A 47 12.57 24.03 12.13
N VAL A 48 11.84 25.12 12.40
CA VAL A 48 10.48 25.06 12.98
C VAL A 48 9.52 24.31 12.07
N THR A 49 9.52 24.58 10.75
CA THR A 49 8.65 23.87 9.80
C THR A 49 9.00 22.39 9.67
N GLN A 50 10.28 22.02 9.72
CA GLN A 50 10.69 20.61 9.71
C GLN A 50 10.27 19.88 10.98
N THR A 51 10.40 20.47 12.17
CA THR A 51 9.92 19.85 13.42
C THR A 51 8.40 19.63 13.43
N SER A 52 7.62 20.55 12.84
CA SER A 52 6.17 20.35 12.71
C SER A 52 5.82 19.20 11.77
N GLY A 53 6.57 19.01 10.68
CA GLY A 53 6.40 17.88 9.77
C GLY A 53 6.72 16.54 10.40
N LEU A 54 7.78 16.47 11.22
CA LEU A 54 8.13 15.27 11.98
C LEU A 54 7.05 14.89 13.00
N SER A 55 6.50 15.88 13.72
CA SER A 55 5.40 15.63 14.65
C SER A 55 4.13 15.13 13.95
N GLN A 56 3.82 15.63 12.75
CA GLN A 56 2.67 15.12 11.97
C GLN A 56 2.92 13.70 11.48
N ALA A 57 4.10 13.41 10.94
CA ALA A 57 4.47 12.06 10.51
C ALA A 57 4.44 11.04 11.67
N GLU A 58 4.84 11.45 12.88
CA GLU A 58 4.72 10.60 14.08
C GLU A 58 3.27 10.32 14.46
N VAL A 59 2.37 11.31 14.33
CA VAL A 59 0.94 11.12 14.58
C VAL A 59 0.33 10.19 13.54
N ASP A 60 0.61 10.41 12.25
CA ASP A 60 0.13 9.58 11.16
C ASP A 60 0.62 8.13 11.29
N ALA A 61 1.88 7.93 11.69
CA ALA A 61 2.45 6.61 11.94
C ALA A 61 1.72 5.88 13.08
N ARG A 62 1.46 6.58 14.21
CA ARG A 62 0.72 6.00 15.34
C ARG A 62 -0.73 5.68 14.97
N GLU A 63 -1.37 6.52 14.15
CA GLU A 63 -2.72 6.25 13.68
C GLU A 63 -2.76 5.04 12.74
N ALA A 64 -1.79 4.92 11.84
CA ALA A 64 -1.66 3.76 10.97
C ALA A 64 -1.42 2.46 11.76
N GLU A 65 -0.58 2.51 12.80
CA GLU A 65 -0.33 1.38 13.70
C GLU A 65 -1.61 0.97 14.45
N ALA A 66 -2.33 1.93 15.04
CA ALA A 66 -3.59 1.66 15.72
C ALA A 66 -4.65 1.05 14.78
N ARG A 67 -4.75 1.54 13.54
CA ARG A 67 -5.65 0.97 12.52
C ARG A 67 -5.25 -0.48 12.16
N ALA A 68 -3.96 -0.76 12.05
CA ALA A 68 -3.47 -2.11 11.79
C ALA A 68 -3.77 -3.07 12.94
N GLU A 69 -3.63 -2.63 14.19
CA GLU A 69 -3.99 -3.42 15.38
C GLU A 69 -5.50 -3.72 15.42
N LEU A 70 -6.34 -2.72 15.15
CA LEU A 70 -7.79 -2.91 15.07
C LEU A 70 -8.17 -3.93 13.99
N ALA A 71 -7.58 -3.82 12.80
CA ALA A 71 -7.83 -4.76 11.71
C ALA A 71 -7.41 -6.20 12.06
N ARG A 72 -6.27 -6.37 12.77
CA ARG A 72 -5.83 -7.69 13.27
C ARG A 72 -6.82 -8.25 14.28
N ALA A 73 -7.24 -7.46 15.26
CA ALA A 73 -8.21 -7.88 16.27
C ALA A 73 -9.56 -8.27 15.64
N GLU A 74 -10.01 -7.55 14.61
CA GLU A 74 -11.23 -7.90 13.88
C GLU A 74 -11.08 -9.21 13.08
N ALA A 75 -9.94 -9.41 12.42
CA ALA A 75 -9.63 -10.65 11.73
C ALA A 75 -9.60 -11.85 12.68
N GLU A 76 -8.98 -11.72 13.85
CA GLU A 76 -8.97 -12.76 14.89
C GLU A 76 -10.39 -13.09 15.35
N ARG A 77 -11.23 -12.09 15.60
CA ARG A 77 -12.65 -12.30 15.96
C ARG A 77 -13.44 -12.98 14.85
N ALA A 78 -13.17 -12.65 13.59
CA ALA A 78 -13.81 -13.32 12.46
C ALA A 78 -13.37 -14.78 12.36
N GLN A 79 -12.09 -15.09 12.58
CA GLN A 79 -11.56 -16.45 12.58
C GLN A 79 -12.14 -17.28 13.73
N LEU A 80 -12.26 -16.73 14.94
CA LEU A 80 -12.87 -17.41 16.07
C LEU A 80 -14.34 -17.78 15.77
N ARG A 81 -15.12 -16.83 15.24
CA ARG A 81 -16.51 -17.08 14.83
C ARG A 81 -16.62 -18.16 13.75
N ALA A 82 -15.70 -18.16 12.79
CA ALA A 82 -15.66 -19.20 11.76
C ALA A 82 -15.35 -20.58 12.36
N GLN A 83 -14.37 -20.66 13.26
CA GLN A 83 -14.02 -21.91 13.96
C GLN A 83 -15.18 -22.43 14.82
N GLU A 84 -15.87 -21.54 15.53
CA GLU A 84 -17.08 -21.89 16.31
C GLU A 84 -18.18 -22.42 15.40
N ALA A 85 -18.44 -21.77 14.26
CA ALA A 85 -19.43 -22.23 13.29
C ALA A 85 -19.07 -23.61 12.71
N HIS A 86 -17.81 -23.83 12.32
CA HIS A 86 -17.34 -25.14 11.85
C HIS A 86 -17.49 -26.23 12.91
N THR A 87 -17.15 -25.91 14.16
CA THR A 87 -17.31 -26.85 15.28
C THR A 87 -18.78 -27.16 15.53
N GLY A 88 -19.66 -26.16 15.47
CA GLY A 88 -21.10 -26.34 15.58
C GLY A 88 -21.67 -27.25 14.49
N LEU A 89 -21.28 -27.02 13.23
CA LEU A 89 -21.68 -27.87 12.11
C LEU A 89 -21.19 -29.31 12.28
N ALA A 90 -19.93 -29.51 12.67
CA ALA A 90 -19.39 -30.85 12.91
C ALA A 90 -20.14 -31.59 14.04
N GLN A 91 -20.51 -30.88 15.11
CA GLN A 91 -21.32 -31.45 16.20
C GLN A 91 -22.72 -31.82 15.73
N GLU A 92 -23.35 -30.98 14.92
CA GLU A 92 -24.69 -31.24 14.39
C GLU A 92 -24.70 -32.42 13.42
N GLN A 93 -23.69 -32.52 12.55
CA GLN A 93 -23.47 -33.68 11.68
C GLN A 93 -23.30 -34.97 12.50
N ALA A 94 -22.43 -34.95 13.52
CA ALA A 94 -22.24 -36.11 14.40
C ALA A 94 -23.55 -36.54 15.09
N ARG A 95 -24.35 -35.58 15.56
CA ARG A 95 -25.68 -35.87 16.15
C ARG A 95 -26.64 -36.47 15.14
N GLN A 96 -26.66 -35.96 13.90
CA GLN A 96 -27.50 -36.51 12.84
C GLN A 96 -27.10 -37.95 12.51
N GLU A 97 -25.80 -38.23 12.35
CA GLU A 97 -25.29 -39.58 12.11
C GLU A 97 -25.63 -40.56 13.25
N ASP A 98 -25.52 -40.11 14.50
CA ASP A 98 -25.86 -40.92 15.67
C ASP A 98 -27.36 -41.25 15.70
N VAL A 99 -28.22 -40.29 15.38
CA VAL A 99 -29.68 -40.49 15.27
C VAL A 99 -30.01 -41.48 14.15
N LEU A 100 -29.39 -41.33 12.98
CA LEU A 100 -29.57 -42.25 11.84
C LEU A 100 -29.15 -43.67 12.21
N ARG A 101 -27.97 -43.83 12.81
CA ARG A 101 -27.49 -45.14 13.28
C ARG A 101 -28.41 -45.77 14.32
N GLN A 102 -29.04 -44.95 15.17
CA GLN A 102 -30.01 -45.44 16.16
C GLN A 102 -31.33 -45.84 15.52
N ALA A 103 -31.82 -45.09 14.52
CA ALA A 103 -33.02 -45.43 13.76
C ALA A 103 -32.84 -46.77 13.03
N ASP A 104 -31.74 -46.93 12.29
CA ASP A 104 -31.42 -48.16 11.54
C ASP A 104 -31.29 -49.39 12.44
N ARG A 105 -30.86 -49.22 13.69
CA ARG A 105 -30.78 -50.32 14.68
C ARG A 105 -32.16 -50.78 15.16
N LEU A 106 -33.14 -49.88 15.17
CA LEU A 106 -34.51 -50.18 15.58
C LEU A 106 -35.36 -50.70 14.41
N ASP A 107 -34.94 -50.46 13.18
CA ASP A 107 -35.65 -50.89 11.98
C ASP A 107 -35.49 -52.40 11.73
N PRO A 108 -36.57 -53.21 11.82
CA PRO A 108 -36.50 -54.64 11.55
C PRO A 108 -36.27 -54.97 10.07
N ASP A 109 -36.43 -54.01 9.16
CA ASP A 109 -36.22 -54.19 7.72
C ASP A 109 -34.75 -53.95 7.29
N VAL A 110 -33.90 -53.40 8.18
CA VAL A 110 -32.47 -53.12 7.91
C VAL A 110 -31.59 -54.29 8.37
N ASP A 111 -30.87 -54.94 7.45
CA ASP A 111 -29.89 -55.98 7.78
C ASP A 111 -28.51 -55.37 8.13
N HIS A 112 -28.34 -55.06 9.41
CA HIS A 112 -27.12 -54.50 10.00
C HIS A 112 -25.96 -55.51 10.12
N ARG A 113 -26.11 -56.75 9.61
CA ARG A 113 -25.04 -57.76 9.56
C ARG A 113 -24.39 -57.93 8.18
N SER A 114 -24.92 -57.26 7.16
CA SER A 114 -24.31 -57.21 5.83
C SER A 114 -22.99 -56.42 5.84
N ALA A 115 -22.00 -56.89 5.08
CA ALA A 115 -20.72 -56.21 4.91
C ALA A 115 -20.85 -54.86 4.18
N ASP A 116 -21.98 -54.63 3.50
CA ASP A 116 -22.26 -53.43 2.69
C ASP A 116 -23.12 -52.38 3.44
N TYR A 117 -23.32 -52.52 4.75
CA TYR A 117 -24.15 -51.58 5.52
C TYR A 117 -23.44 -50.23 5.74
N THR A 118 -23.98 -49.17 5.14
CA THR A 118 -23.64 -47.77 5.44
C THR A 118 -24.88 -47.05 5.95
N PRO A 119 -24.85 -46.43 7.14
CA PRO A 119 -25.97 -45.62 7.63
C PRO A 119 -26.19 -44.46 6.66
N GLN A 120 -27.26 -44.54 5.87
CA GLN A 120 -27.56 -43.54 4.86
C GLN A 120 -28.74 -42.70 5.36
N ALA A 121 -28.50 -41.40 5.51
CA ALA A 121 -29.62 -40.45 5.62
C ALA A 121 -30.55 -40.69 4.43
N PRO A 122 -31.89 -40.65 4.59
CA PRO A 122 -32.78 -40.75 3.46
C PRO A 122 -32.38 -39.66 2.47
N THR A 123 -31.68 -40.06 1.41
CA THR A 123 -31.54 -39.26 0.20
C THR A 123 -32.98 -39.03 -0.19
N THR A 124 -33.49 -37.82 0.02
CA THR A 124 -34.68 -37.36 -0.69
C THR A 124 -34.38 -37.65 -2.14
N ALA A 125 -34.97 -38.74 -2.64
CA ALA A 125 -34.94 -39.11 -4.03
C ALA A 125 -35.69 -38.01 -4.77
N GLY A 126 -34.99 -36.91 -5.05
CA GLY A 126 -35.28 -36.10 -6.21
C GLY A 126 -35.14 -37.04 -7.41
N PRO A 127 -36.13 -37.09 -8.32
CA PRO A 127 -36.09 -37.97 -9.46
C PRO A 127 -34.83 -37.67 -10.27
N GLU A 128 -34.00 -38.69 -10.40
CA GLU A 128 -33.03 -38.93 -11.46
C GLU A 128 -32.32 -37.68 -12.01
N ALA A 129 -31.05 -37.50 -11.62
CA ALA A 129 -30.11 -36.84 -12.51
C ALA A 129 -30.13 -37.63 -13.84
N PRO A 130 -30.53 -37.02 -14.99
CA PRO A 130 -30.40 -37.71 -16.25
C PRO A 130 -28.90 -37.86 -16.50
N THR A 131 -28.49 -39.12 -16.59
CA THR A 131 -27.27 -39.50 -17.28
C THR A 131 -27.34 -38.87 -18.67
N HIS A 132 -26.64 -37.76 -18.89
CA HIS A 132 -26.44 -37.23 -20.24
C HIS A 132 -25.44 -38.13 -20.95
N GLN A 133 -25.97 -39.28 -21.36
CA GLN A 133 -25.39 -40.16 -22.34
C GLN A 133 -25.34 -39.41 -23.68
N ALA A 134 -24.18 -39.49 -24.31
CA ALA A 134 -23.88 -38.99 -25.63
C ALA A 134 -25.02 -39.26 -26.63
N ALA A 135 -25.61 -38.17 -27.14
CA ALA A 135 -26.35 -38.18 -28.39
C ALA A 135 -25.82 -37.03 -29.23
N GLN A 136 -25.30 -37.42 -30.39
CA GLN A 136 -24.67 -36.63 -31.42
C GLN A 136 -25.67 -35.62 -32.04
N GLU A 137 -25.18 -34.38 -32.25
CA GLU A 137 -25.46 -33.42 -33.35
C GLU A 137 -26.91 -33.04 -33.74
N PRO A 138 -27.20 -31.73 -33.98
CA PRO A 138 -26.77 -31.10 -35.22
C PRO A 138 -26.27 -29.64 -35.10
N THR A 139 -25.29 -29.36 -35.97
CA THR A 139 -24.84 -28.06 -36.45
C THR A 139 -25.97 -27.05 -36.64
N HIS A 140 -25.97 -25.96 -35.86
CA HIS A 140 -26.63 -24.71 -36.24
C HIS A 140 -25.78 -23.50 -35.82
N GLN A 141 -25.20 -22.88 -36.84
CA GLN A 141 -24.48 -21.62 -36.83
C GLN A 141 -25.50 -20.46 -36.73
N PRO A 142 -25.30 -19.46 -35.86
CA PRO A 142 -25.79 -18.13 -36.10
C PRO A 142 -24.62 -17.21 -36.42
N THR A 143 -24.46 -16.95 -37.72
CA THR A 143 -23.80 -15.75 -38.23
C THR A 143 -24.69 -14.56 -37.87
N HIS A 144 -24.20 -13.61 -37.06
CA HIS A 144 -24.16 -12.18 -37.42
C HIS A 144 -23.67 -11.29 -36.26
N ALA A 145 -22.73 -10.41 -36.63
CA ALA A 145 -22.51 -9.05 -36.13
C ALA A 145 -21.91 -8.86 -34.73
N ALA A 146 -20.57 -8.88 -34.67
CA ALA A 146 -19.82 -8.15 -33.66
C ALA A 146 -18.94 -7.10 -34.37
N GLU A 147 -19.27 -5.82 -34.21
CA GLU A 147 -18.36 -4.66 -34.23
C GLU A 147 -19.12 -3.45 -33.63
N PRO A 148 -18.45 -2.39 -33.14
CA PRO A 148 -17.13 -2.33 -32.50
C PRO A 148 -17.12 -1.41 -31.25
N GLY A 149 -16.02 -1.43 -30.50
CA GLY A 149 -15.63 -0.30 -29.65
C GLY A 149 -15.06 -0.69 -28.29
N THR A 150 -13.75 -0.84 -28.22
CA THR A 150 -12.89 -0.04 -27.32
C THR A 150 -11.44 -0.21 -27.79
N GLU A 151 -10.81 0.94 -27.94
CA GLU A 151 -9.49 1.25 -28.48
C GLU A 151 -8.29 0.64 -27.73
N PRO A 152 -7.07 0.78 -28.30
CA PRO A 152 -6.03 -0.23 -28.26
C PRO A 152 -5.03 -0.07 -27.11
N GLY A 153 -4.28 -1.16 -26.89
CA GLY A 153 -3.21 -1.26 -25.91
C GLY A 153 -2.09 -0.24 -26.09
N THR A 154 -1.44 0.07 -24.97
CA THR A 154 -0.08 0.57 -24.95
C THR A 154 0.77 -0.44 -24.19
N GLU A 155 1.60 -1.10 -24.99
CA GLU A 155 2.66 -2.04 -24.69
C GLU A 155 3.78 -1.37 -23.85
N PRO A 156 4.39 -2.07 -22.87
CA PRO A 156 5.60 -1.59 -22.21
C PRO A 156 6.85 -2.00 -23.00
N PRO A 157 7.76 -1.09 -23.40
CA PRO A 157 9.02 -1.52 -24.02
C PRO A 157 10.04 -1.94 -22.94
N ALA A 158 10.12 -3.24 -22.70
CA ALA A 158 11.25 -3.87 -22.03
C ALA A 158 12.30 -4.32 -23.07
N GLY A 159 13.48 -3.72 -23.03
CA GLY A 159 14.75 -4.35 -23.39
C GLY A 159 15.08 -4.52 -24.87
N SER A 160 16.00 -3.68 -25.38
CA SER A 160 16.95 -4.15 -26.38
C SER A 160 18.35 -3.57 -26.14
N HIS A 161 19.30 -4.50 -26.05
CA HIS A 161 20.73 -4.28 -25.95
C HIS A 161 21.26 -3.57 -27.20
N ARG A 162 22.05 -2.50 -27.02
CA ARG A 162 22.96 -2.00 -28.06
C ARG A 162 24.39 -2.23 -27.61
N ARG A 163 25.10 -3.05 -28.40
CA ARG A 163 26.55 -3.20 -28.39
C ARG A 163 27.14 -1.93 -28.99
N ASP A 164 28.08 -1.32 -28.28
CA ASP A 164 29.07 -0.44 -28.91
C ASP A 164 30.45 -1.05 -28.61
N ALA A 165 31.13 -1.36 -29.70
CA ALA A 165 32.55 -1.68 -29.80
C ALA A 165 33.11 -0.81 -30.93
#